data_AF-A0A7Z9KUE9-F1
#
_entry.id   AF-A0A7Z9KUE9-F1
#
_cell.length_a   1.000
_cell.length_b   1.000
_cell.length_c   1.000
_cell.angle_alpha   90.00
_cell.angle_beta   90.00
_cell.angle_gamma   90.00
#
_symmetry.space_group_name_H-M   'P 1'
#
loop_
_entity.id
_entity.type
_entity.pdbx_description
1 polymer ?
#
loop_
_entity_poly.entity_id
_entity_poly.type
_entity_poly.pdbx_seq_one_letter_code
_entity_poly.pdbx_strand_id
1 'polypeptide(L)'
;MSKIRAPLLVGLVMVMGTIAFLGLYSTSKRSFTGGEDGYIVHAFFDDVSGLGPGTRVTLAGVQVGEISNVSIDSIHPDKARV
;
A
#
# COMPACT_ATOMS: atom_id res chain seq x y z
N MET A 1 42.67 26.71 3.95
CA MET A 1 41.38 26.94 4.62
C MET A 1 40.23 26.51 3.70
N SER A 2 39.86 25.23 3.65
CA SER A 2 38.89 24.69 2.68
C SER A 2 37.43 24.86 3.15
N LYS A 3 36.87 26.05 2.94
CA LYS A 3 35.49 26.42 3.34
C LYS A 3 34.37 25.76 2.51
N ILE A 4 34.71 24.95 1.51
CA ILE A 4 33.77 24.33 0.55
C ILE A 4 33.39 22.87 0.93
N ARG A 5 34.14 22.23 1.84
CA ARG A 5 33.88 20.83 2.22
C ARG A 5 32.58 20.64 3.00
N ALA A 6 32.24 21.58 3.87
CA ALA A 6 31.02 21.53 4.68
C ALA A 6 29.72 21.54 3.85
N PRO A 7 29.49 22.50 2.92
CA PRO A 7 28.25 22.51 2.15
C PRO A 7 28.11 21.30 1.21
N LEU A 8 29.22 20.78 0.68
CA LEU A 8 29.21 19.56 -0.15
C LEU A 8 28.79 18.32 0.66
N LEU A 9 29.28 18.20 1.90
CA LEU A 9 29.00 17.07 2.77
C LEU A 9 27.56 17.11 3.30
N VAL A 10 27.03 18.31 3.61
CA VAL A 10 25.63 18.50 4.00
C VAL A 10 24.68 18.17 2.85
N GLY A 11 25.01 18.60 1.63
CA GLY A 11 24.23 18.25 0.44
C GLY A 11 24.15 16.74 0.21
N LEU A 12 25.29 16.05 0.33
CA LEU A 12 25.35 14.58 0.20
C LEU A 12 24.47 13.86 1.23
N VAL A 13 24.52 14.29 2.49
CA VAL A 13 23.72 13.70 3.57
C VAL A 13 22.22 13.92 3.35
N MET A 14 21.82 15.10 2.86
CA MET A 14 20.41 15.39 2.56
C MET A 14 19.87 14.52 1.42
N VAL A 15 20.66 14.30 0.37
CA VAL A 15 20.29 13.39 -0.72
C VAL A 15 20.15 11.96 -0.22
N MET A 16 21.12 11.47 0.55
CA MET A 16 21.08 10.13 1.17
C MET A 16 19.86 9.96 2.09
N GLY A 17 19.56 10.96 2.92
CA GLY A 17 18.38 10.96 3.80
C GLY A 17 17.06 10.93 3.02
N THR A 18 16.98 11.66 1.91
CA THR A 18 15.82 11.66 1.03
C THR A 18 15.60 10.30 0.37
N ILE A 19 16.67 9.67 -0.13
CA ILE A 19 16.61 8.32 -0.72
C ILE A 19 16.18 7.29 0.33
N ALA A 20 16.75 7.35 1.54
CA ALA A 20 16.36 6.47 2.64
C ALA A 20 14.88 6.65 3.03
N PHE A 21 14.41 7.90 3.10
CA PHE A 21 13.02 8.20 3.42
C PHE A 21 12.06 7.66 2.35
N LEU A 22 12.38 7.85 1.06
CA LEU A 22 11.60 7.31 -0.05
C LEU A 22 11.59 5.78 -0.07
N GLY A 23 12.74 5.15 0.20
CA GLY A 23 12.86 3.69 0.30
C GLY A 23 12.02 3.10 1.44
N LEU A 24 12.05 3.74 2.61
CA LEU A 24 11.22 3.34 3.75
C LEU A 24 9.74 3.55 3.48
N TYR A 25 9.36 4.68 2.86
CA TYR A 25 7.98 4.96 2.48
C TYR A 25 7.43 3.92 1.50
N SER A 26 8.23 3.51 0.52
CA SER A 26 7.86 2.45 -0.44
C SER A 26 7.70 1.08 0.23
N THR A 27 8.56 0.77 1.20
CA THR A 27 8.47 -0.46 1.99
C THR A 27 7.26 -0.47 2.91
N SER A 28 6.92 0.67 3.52
CA SER A 28 5.73 0.81 4.38
C SER A 28 4.44 0.42 3.65
N LYS A 29 4.34 0.72 2.34
CA LYS A 29 3.22 0.26 1.51
C LYS A 29 3.25 -1.23 1.19
N ARG A 30 4.42 -1.85 1.18
CA ARG A 30 4.59 -3.28 0.87
C ARG A 30 4.46 -4.18 2.10
N SER A 31 4.75 -3.69 3.30
CA SER A 31 4.73 -4.50 4.53
C SER A 31 3.35 -5.05 4.92
N PHE A 32 2.25 -4.53 4.35
CA PHE A 32 0.90 -5.09 4.56
C PHE A 32 0.47 -6.08 3.47
N THR A 33 1.20 -6.17 2.35
CA THR A 33 0.99 -7.22 1.36
C THR A 33 1.89 -8.39 1.75
N GLY A 34 1.34 -9.29 2.58
CA GLY A 34 1.99 -10.53 3.01
C GLY A 34 2.67 -11.23 1.83
N GLY A 35 3.89 -11.74 2.12
CA GLY A 35 4.85 -12.24 1.15
C GLY A 35 4.28 -13.23 0.13
N GLU A 36 4.97 -13.26 -1.02
CA GLU A 36 5.02 -14.18 -2.18
C GLU A 36 3.93 -15.26 -2.45
N ASP A 37 3.09 -15.67 -1.49
CA ASP A 37 2.09 -16.76 -1.58
C ASP A 37 0.64 -16.31 -1.31
N GLY A 38 0.29 -15.04 -1.56
CA GLY A 38 -1.09 -14.57 -1.51
C GLY A 38 -1.86 -14.90 -2.80
N TYR A 39 -3.14 -15.29 -2.70
CA TYR A 39 -4.03 -15.45 -3.87
C TYR A 39 -5.14 -14.40 -3.86
N ILE A 40 -5.57 -13.98 -5.05
CA ILE A 40 -6.65 -13.03 -5.23
C ILE A 40 -7.97 -13.79 -5.18
N VAL A 41 -8.86 -13.37 -4.27
CA VAL A 41 -10.24 -13.87 -4.17
C VAL A 41 -11.17 -12.77 -4.60
N HIS A 42 -12.17 -13.12 -5.42
CA HIS A 42 -13.26 -12.21 -5.76
C HIS A 42 -14.51 -12.59 -4.98
N ALA A 43 -15.12 -11.60 -4.33
CA ALA A 43 -16.40 -11.76 -3.65
C ALA A 43 -17.41 -10.77 -4.22
N PHE A 44 -18.67 -11.21 -4.28
CA PHE A 44 -19.77 -10.39 -4.77
C PHE A 44 -20.68 -10.01 -3.60
N PHE A 45 -20.93 -8.73 -3.44
CA PHE A 45 -21.80 -8.18 -2.41
C PHE A 45 -22.89 -7.30 -3.02
N ASP A 46 -24.06 -7.29 -2.41
CA ASP A 46 -25.20 -6.47 -2.85
C ASP A 46 -25.06 -5.00 -2.39
N ASP A 47 -24.28 -4.74 -1.33
CA ASP A 47 -23.90 -3.40 -0.87
C ASP A 47 -22.46 -3.39 -0.33
N VAL A 48 -21.69 -2.40 -0.78
CA VAL A 48 -20.29 -2.16 -0.36
C VAL A 48 -20.09 -0.71 0.11
N SER A 49 -21.18 -0.03 0.47
CA SER A 49 -21.14 1.35 0.93
C SER A 49 -20.18 1.51 2.12
N GLY A 50 -19.09 2.26 1.91
CA GLY A 50 -18.05 2.51 2.93
C GLY A 50 -16.86 1.54 2.91
N LEU A 51 -16.84 0.56 2.00
CA LEU A 51 -15.67 -0.26 1.72
C LEU A 51 -14.87 0.39 0.59
N GLY A 52 -13.57 0.58 0.82
CA GLY A 52 -12.67 1.21 -0.15
C GLY A 52 -11.41 0.39 -0.38
N PRO A 53 -10.61 0.75 -1.40
CA PRO A 53 -9.27 0.22 -1.54
C PRO A 53 -8.49 0.51 -0.26
N GLY A 54 -7.91 -0.53 0.31
CA GLY A 54 -7.14 -0.45 1.54
C GLY A 54 -7.86 -0.80 2.83
N THR A 55 -9.14 -1.20 2.75
CA THR A 55 -9.84 -1.76 3.90
C THR A 55 -9.24 -3.11 4.29
N ARG A 56 -9.01 -3.32 5.58
CA ARG A 56 -8.43 -4.56 6.12
C ARG A 56 -9.45 -5.69 6.12
N VAL A 57 -9.07 -6.85 5.60
CA VAL A 57 -9.85 -8.09 5.66
C VAL A 57 -9.42 -8.87 6.90
N THR A 58 -10.40 -9.26 7.72
CA THR A 58 -10.15 -10.02 8.95
C THR A 58 -10.85 -11.37 8.92
N LEU A 59 -10.18 -12.40 9.44
CA LEU A 59 -10.74 -13.73 9.61
C LEU A 59 -10.55 -14.12 11.07
N ALA A 60 -11.66 -14.40 11.76
CA ALA A 60 -11.68 -14.70 13.20
C ALA A 60 -10.93 -13.64 14.07
N GLY A 61 -10.97 -12.37 13.66
CA GLY A 61 -10.33 -11.25 14.37
C GLY A 61 -8.85 -11.02 14.03
N VAL A 62 -8.24 -11.84 13.16
CA VAL A 62 -6.87 -11.66 12.67
C VAL A 62 -6.90 -11.03 11.28
N GLN A 63 -6.06 -10.02 11.05
CA GLN A 63 -5.91 -9.42 9.72
C GLN A 63 -5.23 -10.42 8.77
N VAL A 64 -5.93 -10.79 7.70
CA VAL A 64 -5.45 -11.77 6.70
C VAL A 64 -5.12 -11.12 5.35
N GLY A 65 -5.58 -9.88 5.12
CA GLY A 65 -5.31 -9.17 3.86
C GLY A 65 -5.92 -7.78 3.81
N GLU A 66 -5.97 -7.23 2.61
CA GLU A 66 -6.44 -5.88 2.31
C GLU A 66 -7.19 -5.88 0.97
N ILE A 67 -8.25 -5.08 0.88
CA ILE A 67 -9.03 -4.94 -0.35
C ILE A 67 -8.19 -4.18 -1.39
N SER A 68 -7.94 -4.82 -2.53
CA SER A 68 -7.15 -4.22 -3.61
C SER A 68 -7.96 -3.24 -4.47
N ASN A 69 -9.21 -3.58 -4.80
CA ASN A 69 -10.09 -2.77 -5.63
C ASN A 69 -11.56 -3.12 -5.36
N VAL A 70 -12.44 -2.14 -5.53
CA VAL A 70 -13.89 -2.34 -5.47
C VAL A 70 -14.45 -1.83 -6.80
N SER A 71 -15.10 -2.71 -7.56
CA SER A 71 -15.63 -2.40 -8.88
C SER A 71 -17.02 -3.00 -9.05
N ILE A 72 -17.94 -2.28 -9.69
CA ILE A 72 -19.27 -2.81 -9.99
C ILE A 72 -19.13 -3.82 -11.13
N ASP A 73 -19.68 -5.02 -10.96
CA ASP A 73 -19.63 -6.06 -11.99
C ASP A 73 -20.41 -5.61 -13.22
N SER A 74 -19.79 -5.75 -14.39
CA SER A 74 -20.39 -5.37 -15.68
C SER A 74 -21.41 -6.39 -16.18
N ILE A 75 -21.39 -7.61 -15.65
CA ILE A 75 -22.32 -8.69 -16.04
C ILE A 75 -23.56 -8.68 -15.13
N HIS A 76 -23.39 -8.35 -13.85
CA HIS A 76 -24.45 -8.20 -12.85
C HIS A 76 -24.40 -6.79 -12.24
N PRO A 77 -25.10 -5.80 -12.84
CA PRO A 77 -25.02 -4.40 -12.43
C PRO A 77 -25.57 -4.13 -11.02
N ASP A 78 -26.17 -5.14 -10.38
CA ASP A 78 -26.64 -5.16 -9.00
C ASP A 78 -25.57 -5.56 -7.98
N LYS A 79 -24.39 -6.05 -8.41
CA LYS A 79 -23.38 -6.60 -7.51
C LYS A 79 -22.05 -5.88 -7.61
N ALA A 80 -21.50 -5.54 -6.44
CA ALA A 80 -20.14 -5.05 -6.32
C ALA A 80 -19.18 -6.23 -6.19
N ARG A 81 -18.14 -6.22 -7.02
CA ARG A 81 -17.00 -7.14 -6.96
C ARG A 81 -15.87 -6.52 -6.15
N VAL A 82 -15.45 -7.23 -5.12
CA VAL A 82 -14.32 -6.92 -4.24
C VAL A 82 -13.21 -7.93 -4.45
#